data_AF-A0A436HMK6-F1
#
_entry.id   AF-A0A436HMK6-F1
#
_cell.length_a   1.000
_cell.length_b   1.000
_cell.length_c   1.000
_cell.angle_alpha   90.00
_cell.angle_beta   90.00
_cell.angle_gamma   90.00
#
_symmetry.space_group_name_H-M   'P 1'
#
loop_
_entity.id
_entity.type
_entity.pdbx_description
1 polymer ?
#
loop_
_entity_poly.entity_id
_entity_poly.type
_entity_poly.pdbx_seq_one_letter_code
_entity_poly.pdbx_strand_id
1 'polypeptide(L)' 'MKSGGATNRDHESSLATRAAWLHYAGGLTQAQVAKRLGLTSLKAHRL' A
#
# COMPACT_ATOMS: atom_id res chain seq x y z
N MET A 1 7.48 -13.99 -23.97
CA MET A 1 6.68 -12.80 -23.59
C MET A 1 6.63 -12.74 -22.07
N LYS A 2 7.22 -11.73 -21.42
CA LYS A 2 7.33 -11.65 -19.95
C LYS A 2 6.11 -10.92 -19.37
N SER A 3 5.06 -11.67 -19.05
CA SER A 3 3.86 -11.17 -18.35
C SER A 3 4.14 -11.04 -16.84
N GLY A 4 5.10 -10.22 -16.44
CA GLY A 4 5.49 -10.04 -15.03
C GLY A 4 4.96 -8.75 -14.37
N GLY A 5 4.43 -7.80 -15.15
CA GLY A 5 4.12 -6.45 -14.67
C GLY A 5 2.65 -6.16 -14.32
N ALA A 6 1.72 -7.07 -14.60
CA ALA A 6 0.30 -6.88 -14.30
C ALA A 6 -0.01 -7.23 -12.83
N THR A 7 0.42 -8.41 -12.38
CA THR A 7 0.21 -8.89 -11.01
C THR A 7 0.77 -7.93 -9.96
N ASN A 8 1.97 -7.40 -10.17
CA ASN A 8 2.57 -6.46 -9.23
C ASN A 8 1.78 -5.13 -9.14
N ARG A 9 1.24 -4.63 -10.26
CA ARG A 9 0.42 -3.40 -10.25
C ARG A 9 -0.90 -3.61 -9.53
N ASP A 10 -1.57 -4.73 -9.77
CA ASP A 10 -2.84 -5.05 -9.09
C ASP A 10 -2.66 -5.20 -7.57
N HIS A 11 -1.53 -5.78 -7.13
CA HIS A 11 -1.16 -5.86 -5.73
C HIS A 11 -0.90 -4.48 -5.11
N GLU A 12 -0.17 -3.60 -5.78
CA GLU A 12 0.12 -2.24 -5.30
C GLU A 12 -1.17 -1.40 -5.27
N SER A 13 -2.05 -1.49 -6.28
CA SER A 13 -3.36 -0.81 -6.27
C SER A 13 -4.26 -1.29 -5.13
N SER A 14 -4.24 -2.60 -4.84
CA SER A 14 -4.96 -3.16 -3.69
C SER A 14 -4.41 -2.65 -2.35
N LEU A 15 -3.09 -2.49 -2.24
CA LEU A 15 -2.44 -1.94 -1.05
C LEU A 15 -2.73 -0.45 -0.87
N ALA A 16 -2.63 0.35 -1.94
CA ALA A 16 -2.92 1.78 -1.94
C ALA A 16 -4.38 2.06 -1.51
N THR A 17 -5.33 1.26 -2.00
CA THR A 17 -6.75 1.35 -1.60
C THR A 17 -6.93 1.11 -0.10
N ARG A 18 -6.26 0.10 0.46
CA ARG A 18 -6.31 -0.19 1.92
C ARG A 18 -5.63 0.90 2.74
N ALA A 19 -4.51 1.42 2.25
CA ALA A 19 -3.79 2.52 2.90
C ALA A 19 -4.66 3.79 2.98
N ALA A 20 -5.33 4.14 1.87
CA ALA A 20 -6.24 5.27 1.81
C ALA A 20 -7.41 5.12 2.80
N TRP A 21 -8.01 3.93 2.89
CA TRP A 21 -9.09 3.68 3.86
C TRP A 21 -8.62 3.81 5.32
N LEU A 22 -7.48 3.19 5.67
CA LEU A 22 -6.94 3.25 7.02
C LEU A 22 -6.58 4.68 7.44
N HIS A 23 -6.09 5.48 6.49
CA HIS A 23 -5.82 6.90 6.73
C HIS A 23 -7.11 7.71 6.89
N TYR A 24 -8.01 7.63 5.91
CA TYR A 24 -9.21 8.45 5.85
C TYR A 24 -10.23 8.09 6.95
N ALA A 25 -10.60 6.80 7.04
CA ALA A 25 -11.61 6.35 8.01
C ALA A 25 -11.02 6.11 9.40
N GLY A 26 -9.75 5.72 9.50
CA GLY A 26 -9.10 5.40 10.77
C GLY A 26 -8.31 6.55 11.39
N GLY A 27 -8.01 7.62 10.65
CA GLY A 27 -7.14 8.70 11.10
C GLY A 27 -5.68 8.26 11.32
N LEU A 28 -5.27 7.12 10.77
CA LEU A 28 -3.91 6.61 10.94
C LEU A 28 -2.92 7.47 10.18
N THR A 29 -1.77 7.73 10.79
CA THR A 29 -0.60 8.31 10.12
C THR A 29 0.03 7.31 9.16
N GLN A 30 0.81 7.78 8.19
CA GLN A 30 1.47 6.92 7.19
C GLN A 30 2.36 5.85 7.85
N ALA A 31 3.06 6.18 8.93
CA ALA A 31 3.88 5.21 9.68
C ALA A 31 3.04 4.10 10.33
N GLN A 32 1.86 4.45 10.85
CA GLN A 32 0.93 3.48 11.42
C GLN A 32 0.29 2.60 10.33
N VAL A 33 -0.07 3.19 9.19
CA VAL A 33 -0.55 2.44 8.01
C VAL A 33 0.52 1.48 7.51
N ALA A 34 1.77 1.92 7.36
CA ALA A 34 2.90 1.09 6.93
C ALA A 34 3.12 -0.11 7.89
N LYS A 35 3.12 0.16 9.20
CA LYS A 35 3.22 -0.89 10.23
C LYS A 35 2.06 -1.89 10.16
N ARG A 36 0.84 -1.43 9.87
CA ARG A 36 -0.38 -2.26 9.77
C ARG A 36 -0.39 -3.13 8.50
N LEU A 37 0.12 -2.62 7.39
CA LEU A 37 0.21 -3.34 6.12
C LEU A 37 1.47 -4.19 5.98
N GLY A 38 2.34 -4.24 6.99
CA GLY A 38 3.60 -4.99 6.94
C GLY A 38 4.60 -4.41 5.93
N LEU A 39 4.47 -3.13 5.62
CA LEU A 39 5.34 -2.43 4.67
C LEU A 39 6.53 -1.83 5.41
N THR A 40 7.71 -1.95 4.83
CA THR A 40 8.82 -1.08 5.20
C THR A 40 8.49 0.36 4.81
N SER A 41 8.90 1.35 5.59
CA SER A 41 8.52 2.77 5.38
C SER A 41 8.80 3.26 3.96
N LEU A 42 9.84 2.73 3.30
CA LEU A 42 10.21 3.06 1.91
C LEU A 42 9.15 2.61 0.88
N LYS A 43 8.43 1.51 1.13
CA LYS A 43 7.39 1.00 0.23
C LYS A 43 6.06 1.74 0.42
N ALA A 44 5.78 2.21 1.64
CA ALA A 44 4.60 3.01 1.96
C ALA A 44 4.63 4.43 1.37
N HIS A 45 5.80 4.97 1.00
CA HIS A 45 5.89 6.25 0.30
C HIS A 45 5.55 6.16 -1.20
N ARG A 46 5.48 4.95 -1.76
CA ARG A 46 5.33 4.72 -3.21
C ARG A 46 3.94 4.19 -3.61
N LEU A 47 3.10 3.92 -2.61
CA LEU A 47 1.71 3.49 -2.74
C LEU A 47 0.79 4.71 -2.68
#